data_AF-A0A954V0U5-F1
#
_entry.id   AF-A0A954V0U5-F1
#
_cell.length_a   1.000
_cell.length_b   1.000
_cell.length_c   1.000
_cell.angle_alpha   90.00
_cell.angle_beta   90.00
_cell.angle_gamma   90.00
#
_symmetry.space_group_name_H-M   'P 1'
#
loop_
_entity.id
_entity.type
_entity.pdbx_description
1 polymer ?
#
loop_
_entity_poly.entity_id
_entity_poly.type
_entity_poly.pdbx_seq_one_letter_code
_entity_poly.pdbx_strand_id
1 'polypeptide(L)'
;MLEAASANTQLVPLIGLFYPRLAELGSFSHCTTEECPPAYRAMLDHEKHMTVTVEHRHKDSVDVDVLACKQNETHYMRKILLRLQADRRVVLFGIVRLALDTLQPQVRDEILSQGIPLGRVLIA
;
A
#
# COMPACT_ATOMS: atom_id res chain seq x y z
N MET A 1 -5.26 9.97 -24.91
CA MET A 1 -5.27 11.12 -23.98
C MET A 1 -6.44 11.03 -22.98
N LEU A 2 -6.70 9.85 -22.39
CA LEU A 2 -7.81 9.61 -21.45
C LEU A 2 -7.40 8.96 -20.10
N GLU A 3 -6.13 8.59 -19.89
CA GLU A 3 -5.75 7.79 -18.71
C GLU A 3 -5.49 8.62 -17.43
N ALA A 4 -5.05 9.87 -17.55
CA ALA A 4 -4.68 10.69 -16.39
C ALA A 4 -5.86 11.07 -15.47
N ALA A 5 -7.09 11.14 -16.01
CA ALA A 5 -8.28 11.49 -15.22
C ALA A 5 -8.71 10.36 -14.27
N SER A 6 -8.42 9.10 -14.62
CA SER A 6 -8.85 7.92 -13.86
C SER A 6 -8.06 7.74 -12.56
N ALA A 7 -6.73 7.86 -12.62
CA ALA A 7 -5.85 7.66 -11.46
C ALA A 7 -6.11 8.69 -10.34
N ASN A 8 -6.33 9.96 -10.70
CA ASN A 8 -6.60 11.01 -9.72
C ASN A 8 -7.96 10.83 -9.03
N THR A 9 -8.95 10.24 -9.74
CA THR A 9 -10.28 9.97 -9.20
C THR A 9 -10.27 8.90 -8.11
N GLN A 10 -9.32 7.96 -8.15
CA GLN A 10 -9.20 6.91 -7.12
C GLN A 10 -8.33 7.34 -5.92
N LEU A 11 -7.38 8.25 -6.13
CA LEU A 11 -6.43 8.69 -5.10
C LEU A 11 -7.12 9.48 -3.97
N VAL A 12 -7.93 10.48 -4.31
CA VAL A 12 -8.58 11.35 -3.31
C VAL A 12 -9.52 10.55 -2.38
N PRO A 13 -10.42 9.68 -2.88
CA PRO A 13 -11.24 8.84 -2.01
C PRO A 13 -10.42 7.89 -1.13
N LEU A 14 -9.31 7.35 -1.63
CA LEU A 14 -8.44 6.45 -0.86
C LEU A 14 -7.75 7.19 0.29
N ILE A 15 -7.22 8.39 0.05
CA ILE A 15 -6.59 9.20 1.09
C ILE A 15 -7.63 9.70 2.10
N GLY A 16 -8.83 10.06 1.61
CA GLY A 16 -9.99 10.45 2.42
C GLY A 16 -10.42 9.42 3.47
N LEU A 17 -10.00 8.15 3.32
CA LEU A 17 -10.25 7.12 4.33
C LEU A 17 -9.59 7.43 5.67
N PHE A 18 -8.44 8.12 5.68
CA PHE A 18 -7.65 8.38 6.89
C PHE A 18 -7.27 9.84 7.10
N TYR A 19 -7.42 10.69 6.09
CA TYR A 19 -7.09 12.11 6.17
C TYR A 19 -8.30 12.94 5.71
N PRO A 20 -8.85 13.82 6.55
CA PRO A 20 -9.95 14.71 6.17
C PRO A 20 -9.57 15.66 5.01
N ARG A 21 -8.28 15.98 4.89
CA ARG A 21 -7.73 16.85 3.85
C ARG A 21 -6.53 16.19 3.20
N LEU A 22 -6.50 16.15 1.87
CA LEU A 22 -5.40 15.59 1.09
C LEU A 22 -4.02 16.17 1.48
N ALA A 23 -3.99 17.48 1.72
CA ALA A 23 -2.78 18.22 2.06
C ALA A 23 -2.12 17.80 3.39
N GLU A 24 -2.83 17.07 4.26
CA GLU A 24 -2.24 16.50 5.49
C GLU A 24 -1.29 15.34 5.18
N LEU A 25 -1.50 14.63 4.08
CA LEU A 25 -0.59 13.59 3.62
C LEU A 25 0.48 14.16 2.68
N GLY A 26 0.11 15.11 1.81
CA GLY A 26 1.05 15.80 0.95
C GLY A 26 0.42 16.33 -0.35
N SER A 27 1.28 16.76 -1.27
CA SER A 27 0.91 17.14 -2.64
C SER A 27 1.20 15.99 -3.60
N PHE A 28 0.31 15.77 -4.56
CA PHE A 28 0.42 14.70 -5.53
C PHE A 28 0.36 15.28 -6.94
N SER A 29 1.23 14.78 -7.81
CA SER A 29 1.23 15.07 -9.25
C SER A 29 1.31 13.76 -10.01
N HIS A 30 0.65 13.71 -11.16
CA HIS A 30 0.82 12.59 -12.09
C HIS A 30 2.29 12.53 -12.55
N CYS A 31 2.79 11.31 -12.80
CA CYS A 31 4.13 11.05 -13.28
C CYS A 31 4.07 9.88 -14.27
N THR A 32 4.58 10.08 -15.49
CA THR A 32 4.75 8.98 -16.46
C THR A 32 5.99 8.15 -16.13
N THR A 33 6.13 6.99 -16.77
CA THR A 33 7.32 6.15 -16.64
C THR A 33 8.60 6.92 -17.01
N GLU A 34 8.58 7.72 -18.08
CA GLU A 34 9.71 8.50 -18.56
C GLU A 34 10.11 9.61 -17.59
N GLU A 35 9.12 10.24 -16.95
CA GLU A 35 9.31 11.28 -15.93
C GLU A 35 9.80 10.69 -14.59
N CYS A 36 9.52 9.42 -14.32
CA CYS A 36 9.92 8.75 -13.09
C CYS A 36 11.45 8.53 -13.07
N PRO A 37 12.17 9.01 -12.02
CA PRO A 37 13.61 8.84 -11.95
C PRO A 37 14.01 7.36 -12.03
N PRO A 38 15.10 7.01 -12.75
CA PRO A 38 15.50 5.61 -12.95
C PRO A 38 15.66 4.82 -11.65
N ALA A 39 16.11 5.49 -10.57
CA ALA A 39 16.27 4.89 -9.25
C ALA A 39 14.96 4.40 -8.62
N TYR A 40 13.80 4.93 -9.02
CA TYR A 40 12.48 4.59 -8.49
C TYR A 40 11.61 3.82 -9.48
N ARG A 41 11.91 3.91 -10.79
CA ARG A 41 11.14 3.23 -11.85
C ARG A 41 10.97 1.73 -11.58
N ALA A 42 12.06 1.03 -11.25
CA ALA A 42 12.01 -0.40 -10.95
C ALA A 42 11.15 -0.77 -9.72
N MET A 43 10.83 0.19 -8.84
CA MET A 43 9.91 0.01 -7.72
C MET A 43 8.46 0.41 -8.01
N LEU A 44 8.25 1.37 -8.91
CA LEU A 44 6.93 1.99 -9.11
C LEU A 44 6.25 1.50 -10.39
N ASP A 45 7.02 1.05 -11.37
CA ASP A 45 6.56 0.58 -12.67
C ASP A 45 6.78 -0.94 -12.78
N HIS A 46 5.97 -1.70 -12.04
CA HIS A 46 6.02 -3.17 -12.05
C HIS A 46 4.66 -3.80 -11.74
N GLU A 47 4.49 -5.06 -12.14
CA GLU A 47 3.30 -5.87 -11.81
C GLU A 47 3.49 -6.82 -10.62
N LYS A 48 4.64 -6.73 -9.93
CA LYS A 48 4.94 -7.55 -8.75
C LYS A 48 4.25 -7.03 -7.50
N HIS A 49 4.15 -7.86 -6.45
CA HIS A 49 3.68 -7.40 -5.15
C HIS A 49 4.68 -6.45 -4.50
N MET A 50 4.21 -5.27 -4.10
CA MET A 50 5.05 -4.19 -3.55
C MET A 50 5.93 -4.64 -2.37
N THR A 51 5.42 -5.50 -1.48
CA THR A 51 6.22 -6.02 -0.33
C THR A 51 7.48 -6.74 -0.79
N VAL A 52 7.37 -7.64 -1.78
CA VAL A 52 8.51 -8.41 -2.31
C VAL A 52 9.51 -7.48 -3.01
N THR A 53 9.01 -6.46 -3.72
CA THR A 53 9.88 -5.46 -4.37
C THR A 53 10.68 -4.66 -3.36
N VAL A 54 10.05 -4.21 -2.27
CA VAL A 54 10.71 -3.45 -1.19
C VAL A 54 11.79 -4.30 -0.54
N GLU A 55 11.48 -5.54 -0.18
CA GLU A 55 12.45 -6.46 0.44
C GLU A 55 13.64 -6.71 -0.48
N HIS A 56 13.39 -6.94 -1.77
CA HIS A 56 14.47 -7.18 -2.74
C HIS A 56 15.37 -5.96 -2.93
N ARG A 57 14.80 -4.74 -2.97
CA ARG A 57 15.58 -3.51 -3.07
C ARG A 57 16.48 -3.28 -1.87
N HIS A 58 15.93 -3.48 -0.67
CA HIS A 58 16.64 -3.23 0.57
C HIS A 58 17.49 -4.42 1.04
N LYS A 59 17.35 -5.58 0.39
CA LYS A 59 18.00 -6.85 0.73
C LYS A 59 17.76 -7.25 2.19
N ASP A 60 16.55 -6.97 2.67
CA ASP A 60 16.13 -7.21 4.04
C ASP A 60 14.61 -7.44 4.09
N SER A 61 14.15 -8.21 5.07
CA SER A 61 12.74 -8.46 5.30
C SER A 61 12.07 -7.27 5.94
N VAL A 62 10.73 -7.20 5.82
CA VAL A 62 9.95 -6.12 6.40
C VAL A 62 8.90 -6.61 7.39
N ASP A 63 8.77 -5.88 8.49
CA ASP A 63 7.63 -5.97 9.38
C ASP A 63 6.58 -4.92 9.00
N VAL A 64 5.33 -5.19 9.36
CA VAL A 64 4.23 -4.23 9.20
C VAL A 64 3.91 -3.57 10.53
N ASP A 65 3.82 -2.24 10.52
CA ASP A 65 3.25 -1.47 11.61
C ASP A 65 1.90 -0.92 11.15
N VAL A 66 0.80 -1.35 11.76
CA VAL A 66 -0.52 -0.79 11.48
C VAL A 66 -0.72 0.50 12.29
N LEU A 67 -0.78 1.62 11.60
CA LEU A 67 -0.99 2.94 12.21
C LEU A 67 -2.47 3.20 12.51
N ALA A 68 -3.36 2.72 11.64
CA ALA A 68 -4.80 2.83 11.81
C ALA A 68 -5.53 1.75 11.01
N CYS A 69 -6.65 1.30 11.53
CA CYS A 69 -7.53 0.34 10.90
C CYS A 69 -8.98 0.84 10.97
N LYS A 70 -9.74 0.65 9.89
CA LYS A 70 -11.17 0.90 9.80
C LYS A 70 -11.82 -0.29 9.10
N GLN A 71 -13.06 -0.59 9.48
CA GLN A 71 -13.87 -1.58 8.79
C GLN A 71 -15.29 -1.05 8.68
N ASN A 72 -15.93 -1.33 7.56
CA ASN A 72 -17.36 -1.19 7.38
C ASN A 72 -17.95 -2.52 6.90
N GLU A 73 -19.23 -2.54 6.55
CA GLU A 73 -19.95 -3.76 6.15
C GLU A 73 -19.30 -4.50 4.97
N THR A 74 -18.66 -3.78 4.06
CA THR A 74 -18.16 -4.34 2.80
C THR A 74 -16.63 -4.34 2.72
N HIS A 75 -15.98 -3.40 3.41
CA HIS A 75 -14.56 -3.13 3.23
C HIS A 75 -13.78 -3.05 4.54
N TYR A 76 -12.57 -3.58 4.47
CA TYR A 76 -11.51 -3.38 5.44
C TYR A 76 -10.50 -2.38 4.89
N MET A 77 -10.07 -1.44 5.73
CA MET A 77 -9.10 -0.41 5.37
C MET A 77 -8.03 -0.33 6.43
N ARG A 78 -6.77 -0.25 6.01
CA ARG A 78 -5.66 0.01 6.94
C ARG A 78 -4.64 0.97 6.37
N LYS A 79 -4.02 1.72 7.28
CA LYS A 79 -2.90 2.61 7.05
C LYS A 79 -1.69 2.02 7.77
N ILE A 80 -0.59 1.82 7.05
CA ILE A 80 0.56 1.06 7.54
C ILE A 80 1.89 1.76 7.26
N LEU A 81 2.91 1.34 8.00
CA LEU A 81 4.31 1.45 7.60
C LEU A 81 4.90 0.07 7.39
N LEU A 82 5.84 -0.06 6.47
CA LEU A 82 6.77 -1.19 6.42
C LEU A 82 8.12 -0.75 6.94
N ARG A 83 8.69 -1.57 7.82
CA ARG A 83 10.00 -1.33 8.42
C ARG A 83 10.92 -2.49 8.13
N LEU A 84 12.16 -2.16 7.76
CA LEU A 84 13.23 -3.13 7.68
C LEU A 84 13.46 -3.78 9.04
N GLN A 85 13.70 -5.09 9.05
CA GLN A 85 13.96 -5.81 10.30
C GLN A 85 15.33 -5.45 10.88
N ALA A 86 16.33 -5.20 10.03
CA ALA A 86 17.70 -4.94 10.48
C ALA A 86 17.87 -3.64 11.28
N ASP A 87 17.23 -2.55 10.84
CA ASP A 87 17.44 -1.20 11.40
C ASP A 87 16.15 -0.45 11.74
N ARG A 88 14.98 -1.08 11.59
CA ARG A 88 13.64 -0.49 11.83
C ARG A 88 13.33 0.74 10.97
N ARG A 89 14.14 1.02 9.94
CA ARG A 89 13.93 2.14 9.03
C ARG A 89 12.63 1.94 8.27
N VAL A 90 11.82 3.00 8.21
CA VAL A 90 10.61 3.03 7.39
C VAL A 90 11.00 3.08 5.93
N VAL A 91 10.50 2.13 5.15
CA VAL A 91 10.76 2.03 3.71
C VAL A 91 9.51 2.16 2.86
N LEU A 92 8.33 2.02 3.45
CA LEU A 92 7.07 2.22 2.76
C LEU A 92 6.00 2.75 3.72
N PHE A 93 5.22 3.71 3.25
CA PHE A 93 3.92 4.07 3.81
C PHE A 93 2.84 3.59 2.85
N GLY A 94 1.77 2.99 3.38
CA GLY A 94 0.71 2.43 2.55
C GLY A 94 -0.68 2.66 3.13
N ILE A 95 -1.64 2.93 2.24
CA ILE A 95 -3.07 2.87 2.52
C ILE A 95 -3.68 1.81 1.63
N VAL A 96 -4.44 0.90 2.21
CA VAL A 96 -5.14 -0.15 1.47
C VAL A 96 -6.61 -0.16 1.86
N ARG A 97 -7.47 -0.46 0.87
CA ARG A 97 -8.87 -0.83 1.02
C ARG A 97 -9.13 -2.15 0.30
N LEU A 98 -9.77 -3.10 0.97
CA LEU A 98 -10.06 -4.45 0.47
C LEU A 98 -11.52 -4.82 0.76
N ALA A 99 -12.17 -5.52 -0.15
CA ALA A 99 -13.47 -6.12 0.10
C ALA A 99 -13.29 -7.51 0.72
N LEU A 100 -13.67 -7.69 1.99
CA LEU A 100 -13.35 -8.92 2.74
C LEU A 100 -14.18 -10.13 2.31
N ASP A 101 -15.36 -9.88 1.77
CA ASP A 101 -16.32 -10.88 1.29
C ASP A 101 -15.84 -11.63 0.03
N THR A 102 -14.88 -11.04 -0.69
CA THR A 102 -14.26 -11.68 -1.87
C THR A 102 -13.10 -12.61 -1.52
N LEU A 103 -12.70 -12.66 -0.25
CA LEU A 103 -11.53 -13.40 0.22
C LEU A 103 -11.90 -14.75 0.84
N GLN A 104 -11.02 -15.73 0.69
CA GLN A 104 -11.14 -16.99 1.40
C GLN A 104 -11.06 -16.74 2.93
N PRO A 105 -11.82 -17.50 3.76
CA PRO A 105 -11.88 -17.26 5.20
C PRO A 105 -10.51 -17.18 5.88
N GLN A 106 -9.58 -18.07 5.54
CA GLN A 106 -8.24 -18.07 6.12
C GLN A 106 -7.44 -16.80 5.78
N VAL A 107 -7.50 -16.36 4.52
CA VAL A 107 -6.83 -15.12 4.05
C VAL A 107 -7.44 -13.90 4.75
N ARG A 108 -8.77 -13.88 4.91
CA ARG A 108 -9.48 -12.82 5.64
C ARG A 108 -9.02 -12.76 7.08
N ASP A 109 -8.99 -13.89 7.77
CA ASP A 109 -8.64 -13.95 9.19
C ASP A 109 -7.18 -13.51 9.41
N GLU A 110 -6.28 -13.85 8.49
CA GLU A 110 -4.89 -13.38 8.49
C GLU A 110 -4.77 -11.86 8.23
N ILE A 111 -5.57 -11.30 7.32
CA ILE A 111 -5.61 -9.84 7.12
C ILE A 111 -6.10 -9.14 8.39
N LEU A 112 -7.11 -9.70 9.06
CA LEU A 112 -7.68 -9.17 10.29
C LEU A 112 -6.73 -9.32 11.49
N SER A 113 -5.81 -10.30 11.47
CA SER A 113 -4.74 -10.45 12.47
C SER A 113 -3.80 -9.25 12.51
N GLN A 114 -3.66 -8.55 11.37
CA GLN A 114 -2.80 -7.38 11.17
C GLN A 114 -1.30 -7.65 11.36
N GLY A 115 -0.89 -8.90 11.61
CA GLY A 115 0.48 -9.26 11.99
C GLY A 115 1.46 -9.32 10.81
N ILE A 116 0.96 -9.51 9.58
CA ILE A 116 1.82 -9.63 8.40
C ILE A 116 1.47 -8.66 7.26
N PRO A 117 2.48 -8.27 6.44
CA PRO A 117 2.25 -7.43 5.27
C PRO A 117 1.26 -8.06 4.30
N LEU A 118 0.38 -7.24 3.71
CA LEU A 118 -0.69 -7.75 2.85
C LEU A 118 -0.15 -8.56 1.65
N GLY A 119 0.96 -8.11 1.07
CA GLY A 119 1.59 -8.79 -0.05
C GLY A 119 1.99 -10.22 0.28
N ARG A 120 2.28 -10.54 1.55
CA ARG A 120 2.56 -11.91 2.01
C ARG A 120 1.29 -12.73 2.19
N VAL A 121 0.23 -12.12 2.73
CA VAL A 121 -1.07 -12.80 2.94
C VAL A 121 -1.69 -13.25 1.61
N LEU A 122 -1.56 -12.43 0.57
CA LEU A 122 -2.24 -12.64 -0.72
C LEU A 122 -1.48 -13.57 -1.69
N ILE A 123 -0.23 -13.94 -1.37
CA ILE A 123 0.57 -14.87 -2.18
C ILE A 123 0.79 -16.23 -1.50
N ALA A 124 0.22 -16.41 -0.30
CA ALA A 124 0.34 -17.62 0.51
C ALA A 124 -0.50 -18.77 -0.06
#